data_AF-A0AA36IYH1-F1
#
_entry.id   AF-A0AA36IYH1-F1
#
_cell.length_a   1.000
_cell.length_b   1.000
_cell.length_c   1.000
_cell.angle_alpha   90.00
_cell.angle_beta   90.00
_cell.angle_gamma   90.00
#
_symmetry.space_group_name_H-M   'P 1'
#
loop_
_entity.id
_entity.type
_entity.pdbx_description
1 polymer ?
#
loop_
_entity_poly.entity_id
_entity_poly.type
_entity_poly.pdbx_seq_one_letter_code
_entity_poly.pdbx_strand_id
1 'polypeptide(L)'
;MKAVLDSEGELNALDAAMADGDLGRNMARAAQLVLAALKDGALPMAWPALLFLRLADVLRGVDGTLSALLSVFFGRAGRHLAQRRLKWQKTRHPRGTRRRCSHLGWDALEVYDALCAGEKEVETVGESAEGQRTFLDALLPALRVAGKSIKPAEAEGLFIPLEDDEEYNLEFAEQHMDWGRQTSADEVAPEIEESDRPAQEANGHV
;
A
#
# COMPACT_ATOMS: atom_id res chain seq x y z
N MET A 1 10.48 -2.65 3.87
CA MET A 1 10.95 -1.77 2.77
C MET A 1 12.31 -2.18 2.26
N LYS A 2 13.34 -2.31 3.11
CA LYS A 2 14.68 -2.76 2.69
C LYS A 2 14.68 -4.04 1.82
N ALA A 3 13.95 -5.08 2.22
CA ALA A 3 13.86 -6.32 1.46
C ALA A 3 13.36 -6.14 0.01
N VAL A 4 12.38 -5.26 -0.23
CA VAL A 4 11.86 -5.01 -1.59
C VAL A 4 12.88 -4.24 -2.44
N LEU A 5 13.57 -3.27 -1.84
CA LEU A 5 14.60 -2.49 -2.53
C LEU A 5 15.83 -3.34 -2.87
N ASP A 6 16.27 -4.17 -1.93
CA ASP A 6 17.43 -5.04 -2.12
C ASP A 6 17.17 -6.12 -3.19
N SER A 7 15.89 -6.49 -3.42
CA SER A 7 15.47 -7.51 -4.40
C SER A 7 15.00 -6.96 -5.75
N GLU A 8 15.13 -5.64 -6.03
CA GLU A 8 14.64 -5.03 -7.28
C GLU A 8 15.11 -5.77 -8.53
N GLY A 9 16.43 -6.00 -8.66
CA GLY A 9 17.00 -6.66 -9.83
C GLY A 9 16.56 -8.13 -9.98
N GLU A 10 16.42 -8.85 -8.87
CA GLU A 10 15.95 -10.24 -8.87
C GLU A 10 14.48 -10.33 -9.28
N LEU A 11 13.64 -9.41 -8.77
CA LEU A 11 12.22 -9.34 -9.13
C LEU A 11 12.05 -9.02 -10.61
N ASN A 12 12.79 -8.06 -11.16
CA ASN A 12 12.78 -7.75 -12.60
C ASN A 12 13.22 -8.96 -13.44
N ALA A 13 14.26 -9.68 -13.00
CA ALA A 13 14.75 -10.85 -13.72
C ALA A 13 13.73 -12.01 -13.74
N LEU A 14 13.03 -12.25 -12.62
CA LEU A 14 11.97 -13.23 -12.53
C LEU A 14 10.74 -12.84 -13.38
N ASP A 15 10.37 -11.56 -13.35
CA ASP A 15 9.22 -11.03 -14.08
C ASP A 15 9.46 -11.02 -15.60
N ALA A 16 10.66 -10.67 -16.06
CA ALA A 16 11.03 -10.70 -17.48
C ALA A 16 10.94 -12.09 -18.13
N ALA A 17 10.86 -13.16 -17.32
CA ALA A 17 10.67 -14.51 -17.84
C ALA A 17 9.25 -14.75 -18.39
N MET A 18 8.26 -13.97 -17.94
CA MET A 18 6.83 -14.17 -18.26
C MET A 18 6.09 -12.88 -18.63
N ALA A 19 6.66 -11.71 -18.35
CA ALA A 19 6.09 -10.37 -18.55
C ALA A 19 7.17 -9.39 -19.07
N ASP A 20 7.02 -8.08 -18.78
CA ASP A 20 7.89 -7.01 -19.28
C ASP A 20 9.11 -6.70 -18.39
N GLY A 21 9.19 -7.28 -17.19
CA GLY A 21 10.39 -7.21 -16.34
C GLY A 21 10.48 -5.92 -15.54
N ASP A 22 9.36 -5.26 -15.28
CA ASP A 22 9.30 -3.98 -14.57
C ASP A 22 8.85 -4.12 -13.10
N LEU A 23 8.45 -5.32 -12.67
CA LEU A 23 7.87 -5.59 -11.36
C LEU A 23 8.73 -5.06 -10.20
N GLY A 24 10.02 -5.35 -10.22
CA GLY A 24 10.97 -4.90 -9.21
C GLY A 24 11.06 -3.38 -9.16
N ARG A 25 11.13 -2.71 -10.32
CA ARG A 25 11.17 -1.23 -10.41
C ARG A 25 9.89 -0.62 -9.84
N ASN A 26 8.73 -1.15 -10.20
CA ASN A 26 7.43 -0.70 -9.70
C ASN A 26 7.32 -0.88 -8.18
N MET A 27 7.69 -2.06 -7.66
CA MET A 27 7.65 -2.32 -6.22
C MET A 27 8.70 -1.52 -5.43
N ALA A 28 9.88 -1.27 -6.01
CA ALA A 28 10.89 -0.39 -5.43
C ALA A 28 10.37 1.05 -5.33
N ARG A 29 9.70 1.54 -6.38
CA ARG A 29 9.04 2.85 -6.37
C ARG A 29 7.98 2.94 -5.27
N ALA A 30 7.10 1.95 -5.14
CA ALA A 30 6.12 1.89 -4.06
C ALA A 30 6.80 1.93 -2.68
N ALA A 31 7.85 1.13 -2.47
CA ALA A 31 8.58 1.08 -1.21
C ALA A 31 9.24 2.43 -0.86
N GLN A 32 9.80 3.13 -1.85
CA GLN A 32 10.36 4.47 -1.68
C GLN A 32 9.30 5.49 -1.28
N LEU A 33 8.12 5.48 -1.91
CA LEU A 33 7.01 6.39 -1.57
C LEU A 33 6.52 6.16 -0.13
N VAL A 34 6.39 4.90 0.30
CA VAL A 34 6.04 4.59 1.69
C VAL A 34 7.14 5.03 2.66
N LEU A 35 8.41 4.84 2.31
CA LEU A 35 9.54 5.31 3.14
C LEU A 35 9.59 6.83 3.26
N ALA A 36 9.32 7.57 2.19
CA ALA A 36 9.23 9.02 2.22
C ALA A 36 8.10 9.47 3.15
N ALA A 37 6.89 8.95 2.95
CA ALA A 37 5.75 9.25 3.82
C ALA A 37 6.01 8.89 5.30
N LEU A 38 6.77 7.82 5.56
CA LEU A 38 7.16 7.46 6.92
C LEU A 38 8.12 8.49 7.53
N LYS A 39 9.14 8.92 6.78
CA LYS A 39 10.13 9.92 7.23
C LYS A 39 9.48 11.28 7.49
N ASP A 40 8.51 11.64 6.68
CA ASP A 40 7.78 12.91 6.79
C ASP A 40 6.69 12.89 7.87
N GLY A 41 6.51 11.75 8.58
CA GLY A 41 5.47 11.60 9.60
C GLY A 41 4.05 11.51 9.04
N ALA A 42 3.90 11.38 7.72
CA ALA A 42 2.61 11.37 7.02
C ALA A 42 1.91 9.99 7.04
N LEU A 43 2.54 8.95 7.62
CA LEU A 43 1.90 7.65 7.81
C LEU A 43 1.20 7.59 9.19
N PRO A 44 -0.12 7.30 9.24
CA PRO A 44 -0.87 7.24 10.49
C PRO A 44 -0.62 5.91 11.24
N MET A 45 0.59 5.75 11.78
CA MET A 45 1.09 4.50 12.39
C MET A 45 0.29 4.02 13.61
N ALA A 46 -0.35 4.95 14.31
CA ALA A 46 -1.24 4.66 15.43
C ALA A 46 -2.61 4.14 14.99
N TRP A 47 -2.97 4.24 13.70
CA TRP A 47 -4.33 3.98 13.23
C TRP A 47 -4.32 2.97 12.08
N PRO A 48 -4.31 1.65 12.37
CA PRO A 48 -4.14 0.60 11.35
C PRO A 48 -5.11 0.69 10.17
N ALA A 49 -6.36 1.08 10.41
CA ALA A 49 -7.35 1.30 9.36
C ALA A 49 -6.90 2.39 8.37
N LEU A 50 -6.46 3.55 8.88
CA LEU A 50 -5.98 4.66 8.07
C LEU A 50 -4.63 4.34 7.41
N LEU A 51 -3.77 3.61 8.12
CA LEU A 51 -2.49 3.18 7.56
C LEU A 51 -2.71 2.29 6.34
N PHE A 52 -3.58 1.29 6.43
CA PHE A 52 -3.89 0.41 5.31
C PHE A 52 -4.53 1.16 4.15
N LEU A 53 -5.43 2.11 4.42
CA LEU A 53 -5.97 2.98 3.37
C LEU A 53 -4.86 3.82 2.71
N ARG A 54 -3.93 4.38 3.50
CA ARG A 54 -2.82 5.17 2.95
C ARG A 54 -1.85 4.32 2.12
N LEU A 55 -1.58 3.08 2.54
CA LEU A 55 -0.81 2.13 1.72
C LEU A 55 -1.53 1.82 0.40
N ALA A 56 -2.85 1.64 0.45
CA ALA A 56 -3.64 1.40 -0.74
C ALA A 56 -3.57 2.58 -1.73
N ASP A 57 -3.58 3.81 -1.23
CA ASP A 57 -3.46 5.01 -2.06
C ASP A 57 -2.07 5.13 -2.70
N VAL A 58 -1.00 4.87 -1.94
CA VAL A 58 0.36 4.85 -2.49
C VAL A 58 0.46 3.81 -3.61
N LEU A 59 -0.03 2.59 -3.38
CA LEU A 59 0.02 1.50 -4.35
C LEU A 59 -0.85 1.76 -5.58
N ARG A 60 -1.94 2.50 -5.45
CA ARG A 60 -2.78 2.92 -6.58
C ARG A 60 -2.06 3.87 -7.54
N GLY A 61 -1.14 4.67 -7.01
CA GLY A 61 -0.34 5.62 -7.80
C GLY A 61 0.93 5.01 -8.40
N VAL A 62 1.12 3.70 -8.32
CA VAL A 62 2.28 2.99 -8.88
C VAL A 62 1.77 2.08 -9.99
N ASP A 63 2.43 2.11 -11.14
CA ASP A 63 2.09 1.27 -12.29
C ASP A 63 2.27 -0.22 -11.98
N GLY A 64 1.59 -1.07 -12.76
CA GLY A 64 1.69 -2.53 -12.69
C GLY A 64 0.49 -3.23 -12.04
N THR A 65 0.30 -4.49 -12.43
CA THR A 65 -0.84 -5.29 -11.95
C THR A 65 -0.73 -5.63 -10.46
N LEU A 66 0.48 -5.91 -9.96
CA LEU A 66 0.68 -6.25 -8.55
C LEU A 66 0.37 -5.07 -7.64
N SER A 67 0.81 -3.85 -7.97
CA SER A 67 0.51 -2.65 -7.17
C SER A 67 -1.00 -2.38 -7.15
N ALA A 68 -1.70 -2.54 -8.27
CA ALA A 68 -3.16 -2.44 -8.34
C ALA A 68 -3.86 -3.47 -7.44
N LEU A 69 -3.46 -4.74 -7.46
CA LEU A 69 -4.03 -5.78 -6.60
C LEU A 69 -3.72 -5.53 -5.12
N LEU A 70 -2.50 -5.09 -4.79
CA LEU A 70 -2.16 -4.71 -3.42
C LEU A 70 -2.93 -3.47 -2.95
N SER A 71 -3.25 -2.52 -3.84
CA SER A 71 -4.14 -1.40 -3.53
C SER A 71 -5.53 -1.88 -3.14
N VAL A 72 -6.09 -2.85 -3.89
CA VAL A 72 -7.38 -3.48 -3.56
C VAL A 72 -7.29 -4.19 -2.20
N PHE A 73 -6.26 -5.00 -2.01
CA PHE A 73 -6.00 -5.75 -0.77
C PHE A 73 -6.00 -4.84 0.47
N PHE A 74 -5.11 -3.84 0.50
CA PHE A 74 -4.99 -2.93 1.64
C PHE A 74 -6.22 -2.02 1.78
N GLY A 75 -6.81 -1.59 0.66
CA GLY A 75 -8.02 -0.78 0.66
C GLY A 75 -9.20 -1.51 1.28
N ARG A 76 -9.31 -2.82 1.05
CA ARG A 76 -10.34 -3.65 1.69
C ARG A 76 -10.04 -3.92 3.16
N ALA A 77 -8.79 -4.25 3.49
CA ALA A 77 -8.36 -4.48 4.87
C ALA A 77 -8.60 -3.23 5.74
N GLY A 78 -8.23 -2.04 5.26
CA GLY A 78 -8.46 -0.78 5.97
C GLY A 78 -9.95 -0.49 6.22
N ARG A 79 -10.81 -0.71 5.21
CA ARG A 79 -12.27 -0.58 5.37
C ARG A 79 -12.84 -1.60 6.33
N HIS A 80 -12.32 -2.82 6.36
CA HIS A 80 -12.75 -3.86 7.30
C HIS A 80 -12.52 -3.42 8.75
N LEU A 81 -11.32 -2.90 9.05
CA LEU A 81 -10.98 -2.38 10.37
C LEU A 81 -11.87 -1.18 10.77
N ALA A 82 -12.06 -0.23 9.84
CA ALA A 82 -12.92 0.94 10.08
C ALA A 82 -14.39 0.54 10.39
N GLN A 83 -14.93 -0.42 9.64
CA GLN A 83 -16.29 -0.92 9.85
C GLN A 83 -16.46 -1.63 11.19
N ARG A 84 -15.48 -2.44 11.62
CA ARG A 84 -15.51 -3.09 12.94
C ARG A 84 -15.53 -2.05 14.05
N ARG A 85 -14.70 -1.00 13.96
CA ARG A 85 -14.68 0.12 14.92
C ARG A 85 -16.04 0.81 15.01
N LEU A 86 -16.66 1.14 13.88
CA LEU A 86 -17.99 1.77 13.84
C LEU A 86 -19.07 0.88 14.48
N LYS A 87 -19.06 -0.43 14.22
CA LYS A 87 -19.99 -1.39 14.84
C LYS A 87 -19.81 -1.43 16.35
N TRP A 88 -18.56 -1.43 16.82
CA TRP A 88 -18.23 -1.41 18.24
C TRP A 88 -18.70 -0.14 18.94
N GLN A 89 -18.52 1.04 18.32
CA GLN A 89 -18.99 2.32 18.87
C GLN A 89 -20.52 2.37 18.99
N LYS A 90 -21.24 1.76 18.05
CA LYS A 90 -22.70 1.71 18.07
C LYS A 90 -23.26 0.68 19.07
N THR A 91 -22.46 -0.29 19.51
CA THR A 91 -22.92 -1.30 20.47
C THR A 91 -22.92 -0.70 21.88
N ARG A 92 -24.08 -0.73 22.55
CA ARG A 92 -24.16 -0.37 23.97
C ARG A 92 -23.47 -1.45 24.80
N HIS A 93 -22.32 -1.12 25.39
CA HIS A 93 -21.63 -2.02 26.32
C HIS A 93 -22.20 -1.88 27.74
N PRO A 94 -22.62 -2.96 28.40
CA PRO A 94 -23.04 -2.93 29.80
C PRO A 94 -21.95 -2.33 30.70
N ARG A 95 -22.34 -1.47 31.65
CA ARG A 95 -21.41 -0.93 32.66
C ARG A 95 -20.67 -2.10 33.34
N GLY A 96 -19.34 -2.06 33.33
CA GLY A 96 -18.48 -3.09 33.93
C GLY A 96 -17.95 -4.15 32.94
N THR A 97 -18.53 -4.27 31.74
CA THR A 97 -18.01 -5.15 30.67
C THR A 97 -17.25 -4.34 29.63
N ARG A 98 -16.27 -3.54 30.05
CA ARG A 98 -15.34 -2.98 29.06
C ARG A 98 -14.42 -4.11 28.62
N ARG A 99 -14.84 -4.92 27.64
CA ARG A 99 -13.85 -5.53 26.76
C ARG A 99 -13.06 -4.34 26.24
N ARG A 100 -11.79 -4.24 26.65
CA ARG A 100 -10.84 -3.39 25.97
C ARG A 100 -10.81 -3.90 24.55
N CYS A 101 -11.61 -3.31 23.65
CA CYS A 101 -11.10 -3.23 22.30
C CYS A 101 -9.74 -2.52 22.44
N SER A 102 -8.75 -2.97 21.72
CA SER A 102 -7.57 -2.19 21.43
C SER A 102 -7.96 -1.02 20.52
N HIS A 103 -8.96 -0.18 20.88
CA HIS A 103 -9.76 0.70 19.99
C HIS A 103 -8.95 1.66 19.08
N LEU A 104 -7.64 1.67 19.28
CA LEU A 104 -6.61 2.57 18.81
C LEU A 104 -5.40 1.84 18.23
N GLY A 105 -5.44 0.52 18.03
CA GLY A 105 -4.21 -0.20 17.82
C GLY A 105 -4.28 -1.53 17.10
N TRP A 106 -3.09 -2.08 16.96
CA TRP A 106 -2.74 -3.31 16.29
C TRP A 106 -3.17 -4.54 17.11
N ASP A 107 -4.47 -4.82 17.24
CA ASP A 107 -4.88 -6.17 17.68
C ASP A 107 -4.63 -7.18 16.56
N ALA A 108 -3.83 -8.19 16.88
CA ALA A 108 -3.38 -9.18 15.91
C ALA A 108 -4.54 -9.92 15.26
N LEU A 109 -5.61 -10.20 16.03
CA LEU A 109 -6.78 -10.89 15.50
C LEU A 109 -7.58 -9.99 14.54
N GLU A 110 -7.80 -8.71 14.88
CA GLU A 110 -8.49 -7.78 13.99
C GLU A 110 -7.70 -7.50 12.71
N VAL A 111 -6.38 -7.35 12.82
CA VAL A 111 -5.50 -7.15 11.67
C VAL A 111 -5.52 -8.40 10.78
N TYR A 112 -5.48 -9.60 11.37
CA TYR A 112 -5.60 -10.85 10.63
C TYR A 112 -6.92 -10.97 9.88
N ASP A 113 -8.06 -10.73 10.55
CA ASP A 113 -9.39 -10.73 9.92
C ASP A 113 -9.46 -9.74 8.75
N ALA A 114 -8.82 -8.57 8.90
CA ALA A 114 -8.74 -7.57 7.85
C ALA A 114 -7.88 -8.01 6.66
N LEU A 115 -6.75 -8.66 6.89
CA LEU A 115 -5.90 -9.21 5.82
C LEU A 115 -6.62 -10.33 5.07
N CYS A 116 -7.33 -11.23 5.76
CA CYS A 116 -8.19 -12.23 5.12
C CYS A 116 -9.34 -11.59 4.32
N ALA A 117 -9.89 -10.46 4.80
CA ALA A 117 -10.88 -9.74 4.01
C ALA A 117 -10.27 -9.13 2.74
N GLY A 118 -9.04 -8.63 2.81
CA GLY A 118 -8.31 -8.12 1.64
C GLY A 118 -7.96 -9.21 0.63
N GLU A 119 -7.53 -10.37 1.11
CA GLU A 119 -7.24 -11.54 0.30
C GLU A 119 -8.47 -11.97 -0.53
N LYS A 120 -9.63 -12.17 0.10
CA LYS A 120 -10.87 -12.52 -0.59
C LYS A 120 -11.29 -11.51 -1.68
N GLU A 121 -11.00 -10.24 -1.44
CA GLU A 121 -11.28 -9.19 -2.41
C GLU A 121 -10.35 -9.28 -3.61
N VAL A 122 -9.07 -9.59 -3.40
CA VAL A 122 -8.11 -9.84 -4.48
C VAL A 122 -8.50 -11.07 -5.28
N GLU A 123 -8.91 -12.17 -4.65
CA GLU A 123 -9.38 -13.35 -5.37
C GLU A 123 -10.57 -13.02 -6.29
N THR A 124 -11.50 -12.19 -5.78
CA THR A 124 -12.68 -11.77 -6.53
C THR A 124 -12.34 -10.82 -7.69
N VAL A 125 -11.51 -9.80 -7.41
CA VAL A 125 -11.19 -8.73 -8.38
C VAL A 125 -10.14 -9.17 -9.40
N GLY A 126 -9.13 -9.89 -8.94
CA GLY A 126 -8.04 -10.39 -9.78
C GLY A 126 -8.36 -11.70 -10.48
N GLU A 127 -9.56 -12.26 -10.26
CA GLU A 127 -10.00 -13.57 -10.76
C GLU A 127 -8.93 -14.67 -10.55
N SER A 128 -8.19 -14.55 -9.45
CA SER A 128 -6.97 -15.29 -9.16
C SER A 128 -7.16 -16.19 -7.95
N ALA A 129 -6.55 -17.37 -7.96
CA ALA A 129 -6.63 -18.34 -6.87
C ALA A 129 -5.26 -18.98 -6.59
N GLU A 130 -5.16 -19.69 -5.46
CA GLU A 130 -3.99 -20.52 -5.15
C GLU A 130 -3.72 -21.54 -6.28
N GLY A 131 -2.45 -21.73 -6.60
CA GLY A 131 -1.94 -22.60 -7.66
C GLY A 131 -1.80 -21.93 -9.02
N GLN A 132 -2.20 -20.67 -9.18
CA GLN A 132 -2.18 -19.96 -10.46
C GLN A 132 -0.88 -19.18 -10.73
N ARG A 133 0.17 -19.41 -9.93
CA ARG A 133 1.49 -18.77 -10.05
C ARG A 133 1.41 -17.25 -9.88
N THR A 134 0.64 -16.82 -8.88
CA THR A 134 0.50 -15.40 -8.53
C THR A 134 1.10 -15.13 -7.16
N PHE A 135 1.14 -13.86 -6.73
CA PHE A 135 1.60 -13.52 -5.37
C PHE A 135 0.75 -14.19 -4.27
N LEU A 136 -0.47 -14.63 -4.58
CA LEU A 136 -1.33 -15.39 -3.65
C LEU A 136 -0.69 -16.72 -3.24
N ASP A 137 0.14 -17.32 -4.09
CA ASP A 137 0.84 -18.58 -3.77
C ASP A 137 1.87 -18.41 -2.64
N ALA A 138 2.36 -17.19 -2.43
CA ALA A 138 3.19 -16.86 -1.27
C ALA A 138 2.34 -16.33 -0.10
N LEU A 139 1.34 -15.51 -0.38
CA LEU A 139 0.52 -14.85 0.65
C LEU A 139 -0.38 -15.83 1.41
N LEU A 140 -1.08 -16.73 0.72
CA LEU A 140 -2.06 -17.63 1.33
C LEU A 140 -1.42 -18.62 2.31
N PRO A 141 -0.28 -19.28 2.01
CA PRO A 141 0.44 -20.06 3.01
C PRO A 141 0.88 -19.23 4.21
N ALA A 142 1.35 -17.99 3.99
CA ALA A 142 1.77 -17.10 5.06
C ALA A 142 0.61 -16.74 6.00
N LEU A 143 -0.56 -16.38 5.45
CA LEU A 143 -1.77 -16.10 6.23
C LEU A 143 -2.22 -17.33 7.01
N ARG A 144 -2.22 -18.53 6.41
CA ARG A 144 -2.58 -19.77 7.10
C ARG A 144 -1.67 -20.06 8.30
N VAL A 145 -0.37 -19.83 8.16
CA VAL A 145 0.60 -20.01 9.27
C VAL A 145 0.40 -18.94 10.35
N ALA A 146 0.15 -17.69 9.96
CA ALA A 146 -0.15 -16.61 10.89
C ALA A 146 -1.41 -16.92 11.71
N GLY A 147 -2.50 -17.35 11.07
CA GLY A 147 -3.75 -17.69 11.75
C GLY A 147 -3.63 -18.81 12.78
N LYS A 148 -2.71 -19.76 12.59
CA LYS A 148 -2.40 -20.81 13.59
C LYS A 148 -1.65 -20.28 14.81
N SER A 149 -0.92 -19.17 14.64
CA SER A 149 0.00 -18.64 15.65
C SER A 149 -0.64 -17.51 16.47
N ILE A 150 -1.61 -16.80 15.91
CA ILE A 150 -2.32 -15.71 16.59
C ILE A 150 -3.24 -16.30 17.65
N LYS A 151 -2.89 -16.05 18.91
CA LYS A 151 -3.77 -16.28 20.06
C LYS A 151 -4.56 -15.01 20.35
N PRO A 152 -5.83 -15.10 20.78
CA PRO A 152 -6.51 -13.94 21.32
C PRO A 152 -5.69 -13.38 22.48
N ALA A 153 -5.39 -12.08 22.46
CA ALA A 153 -4.65 -11.44 23.53
C ALA A 153 -5.40 -11.63 24.85
N GLU A 154 -4.77 -12.29 25.83
CA GLU A 154 -5.20 -12.19 27.22
C GLU A 154 -5.06 -10.72 27.63
N ALA A 155 -6.14 -10.15 28.14
CA ALA A 155 -6.27 -8.71 28.27
C ALA A 155 -5.36 -8.12 29.36
N GLU A 156 -4.08 -7.94 29.08
CA GLU A 156 -3.14 -7.05 29.77
C GLU A 156 -2.69 -6.00 28.73
N GLY A 157 -3.16 -4.76 28.71
CA GLY A 157 -2.96 -3.76 29.74
C GLY A 157 -2.09 -2.61 29.24
N LEU A 158 -2.64 -1.67 28.45
CA LEU A 158 -2.25 -0.24 28.52
C LEU A 158 -3.41 0.64 28.03
N PHE A 159 -3.92 1.49 28.92
CA PHE A 159 -4.89 2.53 28.61
C PHE A 159 -4.11 3.77 28.18
N ILE A 160 -4.16 4.12 26.90
CA ILE A 160 -3.79 5.45 26.43
C ILE A 160 -5.10 6.23 26.39
N PRO A 161 -5.33 7.19 27.30
CA PRO A 161 -6.46 8.09 27.17
C PRO A 161 -6.32 8.79 25.81
N LEU A 162 -7.35 8.68 24.98
CA LEU A 162 -7.53 9.66 23.92
C LEU A 162 -7.82 10.96 24.63
N GLU A 163 -6.93 11.92 24.50
CA GLU A 163 -7.31 13.31 24.72
C GLU A 163 -8.46 13.58 23.76
N ASP A 164 -9.63 13.83 24.34
CA ASP A 164 -10.76 14.39 23.62
C ASP A 164 -10.25 15.68 22.96
N ASP A 165 -10.65 15.92 21.72
CA ASP A 165 -10.27 17.06 20.86
C ASP A 165 -9.06 16.82 19.95
N GLU A 166 -9.29 16.14 18.82
CA GLU A 166 -9.27 16.86 17.55
C GLU A 166 -10.19 16.15 16.56
N GLU A 167 -11.12 16.93 16.05
CA GLU A 167 -12.03 16.64 14.96
C GLU A 167 -11.36 15.72 13.93
N TYR A 168 -12.05 14.64 13.51
CA TYR A 168 -11.64 13.81 12.39
C TYR A 168 -11.22 14.75 11.26
N ASN A 169 -9.90 14.90 11.06
CA ASN A 169 -9.39 15.85 10.11
C ASN A 169 -9.58 15.24 8.71
N LEU A 170 -10.83 15.27 8.24
CA LEU A 170 -11.24 14.93 6.88
C LEU A 170 -10.45 15.81 5.90
N GLU A 171 -10.06 17.01 6.32
CA GLU A 171 -9.13 17.90 5.63
C GLU A 171 -7.73 17.28 5.45
N PHE A 172 -7.18 16.48 6.40
CA PHE A 172 -5.90 15.79 6.21
C PHE A 172 -5.99 14.70 5.14
N ALA A 173 -7.09 13.93 5.14
CA ALA A 173 -7.37 12.92 4.11
C ALA A 173 -7.63 13.57 2.74
N GLU A 174 -8.34 14.70 2.69
CA GLU A 174 -8.62 15.46 1.47
C GLU A 174 -7.39 16.21 0.93
N GLN A 175 -6.55 16.81 1.79
CA GLN A 175 -5.30 17.47 1.41
C GLN A 175 -4.26 16.48 0.85
N HIS A 176 -4.30 15.21 1.27
CA HIS A 176 -3.34 14.18 0.85
C HIS A 176 -3.90 13.23 -0.23
N MET A 177 -5.10 13.50 -0.76
CA MET A 177 -5.66 12.86 -1.95
C MET A 177 -5.04 13.38 -3.26
N ASP A 178 -4.38 14.55 -3.27
CA ASP A 178 -3.74 15.13 -4.47
C ASP A 178 -2.25 14.71 -4.64
N TRP A 179 -1.94 13.46 -4.29
CA TRP A 179 -0.57 12.95 -4.38
C TRP A 179 -0.20 12.41 -5.77
N GLY A 180 -1.19 12.23 -6.65
CA GLY A 180 -1.01 11.70 -8.02
C GLY A 180 -0.59 12.72 -9.08
N ARG A 181 -0.38 14.01 -8.73
CA ARG A 181 -0.03 15.07 -9.69
C ARG A 181 1.41 15.59 -9.58
N GLN A 182 2.15 15.24 -8.54
CA GLN A 182 3.40 15.93 -8.20
C GLN A 182 4.69 15.22 -8.63
N THR A 183 4.62 14.09 -9.34
CA THR A 183 5.82 13.38 -9.81
C THR A 183 6.05 13.44 -11.31
N SER A 184 5.32 14.30 -12.04
CA SER A 184 5.46 14.46 -13.50
C SER A 184 6.12 15.78 -13.91
N ALA A 185 6.53 16.64 -12.96
CA ALA A 185 6.99 18.00 -13.28
C ALA A 185 8.51 18.20 -13.31
N ASP A 186 9.32 17.26 -12.80
CA ASP A 186 10.78 17.46 -12.64
C ASP A 186 11.67 16.51 -13.46
N GLU A 187 11.13 15.73 -14.40
CA GLU A 187 11.95 15.06 -15.42
C GLU A 187 12.10 15.96 -16.65
N VAL A 188 13.02 16.92 -16.56
CA VAL A 188 13.57 17.61 -17.73
C VAL A 188 14.36 16.59 -18.53
N ALA A 189 13.77 16.09 -19.62
CA ALA A 189 14.50 15.34 -20.64
C ALA A 189 15.64 16.23 -21.20
N PRO A 190 16.87 15.73 -21.35
CA PRO A 190 17.92 16.52 -21.99
C PRO A 190 17.58 16.75 -23.46
N GLU A 191 17.46 18.02 -23.84
CA GLU A 191 17.39 18.47 -25.23
C GLU A 191 18.59 17.92 -26.00
N ILE A 192 18.31 17.10 -27.02
CA ILE A 192 19.32 16.72 -28.01
C ILE A 192 19.47 17.92 -28.94
N GLU A 193 20.54 18.70 -28.74
CA GLU A 193 21.00 19.70 -29.71
C GLU A 193 21.35 18.99 -31.03
N GLU A 194 20.48 19.14 -32.03
CA GLU A 194 20.78 18.78 -33.41
C GLU A 194 21.76 19.83 -33.98
N SER A 195 23.06 19.59 -33.79
CA SER A 195 24.12 20.46 -34.32
C SER A 195 24.26 20.29 -35.84
N ASP A 196 23.98 21.38 -36.56
CA ASP A 196 24.55 21.83 -37.83
C ASP A 196 25.18 20.79 -38.77
N ARG A 197 24.51 20.55 -39.91
CA ARG A 197 25.15 20.12 -41.16
C ARG A 197 25.42 21.34 -42.04
N PRO A 198 26.65 21.57 -42.55
CA PRO A 198 26.91 22.73 -43.39
C PRO A 198 26.37 22.51 -44.80
N ALA A 199 25.78 23.58 -45.34
CA ALA A 199 25.44 23.73 -46.74
C ALA A 199 26.69 23.66 -47.62
N GLN A 200 26.64 22.89 -48.69
CA GLN A 200 27.62 22.94 -49.76
C GLN A 200 26.89 23.08 -51.10
N GLU A 201 26.64 24.33 -51.49
CA GLU A 201 26.40 24.71 -52.88
C GLU A 201 27.76 24.93 -53.56
N ALA A 202 27.99 24.27 -54.70
CA ALA A 202 28.94 24.74 -55.70
C ALA A 202 28.44 24.35 -57.10
N ASN A 203 28.29 25.39 -57.92
CA ASN A 203 27.78 25.44 -59.28
C ASN A 203 28.57 24.61 -60.31
N GLY A 204 27.84 24.05 -61.28
CA GLY A 204 27.93 24.48 -62.69
C GLY A 204 29.05 23.92 -63.60
N HIS A 205 28.62 23.09 -64.57
CA HIS A 205 28.99 23.03 -66.00
C HIS A 205 30.47 22.88 -66.43
N VAL A 206 30.74 21.77 -67.12
CA VAL A 206 31.18 21.72 -68.55
C VAL A 206 30.49 20.53 -69.22
#